data_AF-B8CQR6-F1
#
_entry.id   AF-B8CQR6-F1
#
_cell.length_a   1.000
_cell.length_b   1.000
_cell.length_c   1.000
_cell.angle_alpha   90.00
_cell.angle_beta   90.00
_cell.angle_gamma   90.00
#
_symmetry.space_group_name_H-M   'P 1'
#
loop_
_entity.id
_entity.type
_entity.pdbx_description
1 polymer ?
#
loop_
_entity_poly.entity_id
_entity_poly.type
_entity_poly.pdbx_seq_one_letter_code
_entity_poly.pdbx_strand_id
1 'polypeptide(L)'
;MRKALFSITVLSTMLMPAAMAADAIQVKSYPVDPTTGLIMAPGWEVVKQQCNACHTSLIIPQNVGSREVWRETIQWMIDTQGLWDLSDTWEPVLDYLETYYNETGIDMKIFRRKPLDADKMPPMPVKLSSANKEH
;
A
#
# COMPACT_ATOMS: atom_id res chain seq x y z
N MET A 1 -4.50 -82.03 -24.81
CA MET A 1 -4.29 -81.88 -23.36
C MET A 1 -4.14 -80.39 -23.05
N ARG A 2 -5.04 -79.84 -22.24
CA ARG A 2 -5.22 -78.38 -22.02
C ARG A 2 -4.16 -77.85 -21.04
N LYS A 3 -3.36 -76.86 -21.46
CA LYS A 3 -2.51 -76.07 -20.55
C LYS A 3 -3.34 -74.88 -20.06
N ALA A 4 -3.67 -74.86 -18.77
CA ALA A 4 -4.31 -73.74 -18.11
C ALA A 4 -3.27 -72.64 -17.87
N LEU A 5 -3.48 -71.45 -18.44
CA LEU A 5 -2.72 -70.25 -18.12
C LEU A 5 -3.62 -69.37 -17.25
N PHE A 6 -3.37 -69.40 -15.94
CA PHE A 6 -3.99 -68.48 -14.99
C PHE A 6 -3.34 -67.11 -15.17
N SER A 7 -4.04 -66.20 -15.84
CA SER A 7 -3.66 -64.78 -15.88
C SER A 7 -4.13 -64.14 -14.56
N ILE A 8 -3.18 -63.91 -13.66
CA ILE A 8 -3.39 -63.11 -12.45
C ILE A 8 -3.48 -61.65 -12.89
N THR A 9 -4.69 -61.14 -13.08
CA THR A 9 -4.95 -59.71 -13.26
C THR A 9 -4.89 -59.07 -11.88
N VAL A 10 -3.76 -58.43 -11.57
CA VAL A 10 -3.63 -57.59 -10.37
C VAL A 10 -4.44 -56.33 -10.61
N LEU A 11 -5.68 -56.29 -10.12
CA LEU A 11 -6.52 -55.11 -10.08
C LEU A 11 -5.93 -54.16 -9.03
N SER A 12 -4.96 -53.33 -9.45
CA SER A 12 -4.42 -52.26 -8.63
C SER A 12 -5.47 -51.14 -8.54
N THR A 13 -6.25 -51.14 -7.47
CA THR A 13 -7.10 -50.03 -7.08
C THR A 13 -6.21 -48.87 -6.64
N MET A 14 -5.77 -48.08 -7.62
CA MET A 14 -5.06 -46.84 -7.38
C MET A 14 -6.06 -45.83 -6.79
N LEU A 15 -6.12 -45.76 -5.47
CA LEU A 15 -6.87 -44.74 -4.74
C LEU A 15 -6.14 -43.41 -4.94
N MET A 16 -6.57 -42.63 -5.94
CA MET A 16 -6.15 -41.25 -6.10
C MET A 16 -6.69 -40.43 -4.92
N PRO A 17 -5.83 -39.76 -4.12
CA PRO A 17 -6.32 -38.76 -3.20
C PRO A 17 -6.92 -37.60 -4.00
N ALA A 18 -8.15 -37.23 -3.66
CA ALA A 18 -8.79 -36.03 -4.17
C ALA A 18 -7.88 -34.83 -3.86
N ALA A 19 -7.33 -34.21 -4.91
CA ALA A 19 -6.63 -32.95 -4.79
C ALA A 19 -7.61 -31.92 -4.23
N MET A 20 -7.36 -31.46 -3.01
CA MET A 20 -8.04 -30.30 -2.44
C MET A 20 -7.66 -29.10 -3.31
N ALA A 21 -8.61 -28.59 -4.10
CA ALA A 21 -8.46 -27.32 -4.78
C ALA A 21 -8.40 -26.23 -3.71
N ALA A 22 -7.20 -25.68 -3.48
CA ALA A 22 -7.08 -24.43 -2.76
C ALA A 22 -7.72 -23.34 -3.63
N ASP A 23 -8.81 -22.74 -3.15
CA ASP A 23 -9.33 -21.51 -3.73
C ASP A 23 -8.25 -20.45 -3.63
N ALA A 24 -7.53 -20.22 -4.72
CA ALA A 24 -6.60 -19.12 -4.84
C ALA A 24 -7.43 -17.83 -4.78
N ILE A 25 -7.27 -17.04 -3.72
CA ILE A 25 -7.77 -15.67 -3.64
C ILE A 25 -7.22 -14.94 -4.87
N GLN A 26 -8.08 -14.71 -5.85
CA GLN A 26 -7.76 -13.95 -7.05
C GLN A 26 -7.56 -12.49 -6.63
N VAL A 27 -6.31 -12.10 -6.38
CA VAL A 27 -5.96 -10.70 -6.15
C VAL A 27 -6.17 -9.97 -7.47
N LYS A 28 -7.25 -9.20 -7.55
CA LYS A 28 -7.56 -8.39 -8.73
C LYS A 28 -6.48 -7.32 -8.87
N SER A 29 -5.63 -7.46 -9.89
CA SER A 29 -4.60 -6.47 -10.21
C SER A 29 -5.14 -5.41 -11.17
N TYR A 30 -4.68 -4.18 -11.01
CA TYR A 30 -5.01 -3.05 -11.88
C TYR A 30 -3.71 -2.46 -12.44
N PRO A 31 -3.74 -1.90 -13.67
CA PRO A 31 -2.58 -1.22 -14.23
C PRO A 31 -2.31 0.10 -13.48
N VAL A 32 -1.12 0.67 -13.69
CA VAL A 32 -0.74 1.99 -13.16
C VAL A 32 -0.77 3.01 -14.30
N ASP A 33 -1.38 4.17 -14.06
CA ASP A 33 -1.39 5.27 -15.02
C ASP A 33 0.01 5.90 -15.11
N PRO A 34 0.65 5.93 -16.29
CA PRO A 34 2.05 6.35 -16.41
C PRO A 34 2.27 7.85 -16.16
N THR A 35 1.21 8.67 -16.21
CA THR A 35 1.28 10.11 -15.99
C THR A 35 1.17 10.47 -14.52
N THR A 36 0.23 9.84 -13.81
CA THR A 36 -0.09 10.15 -12.41
C THR A 36 0.57 9.21 -11.41
N GLY A 37 0.98 8.01 -11.84
CA GLY A 37 1.44 6.94 -10.96
C GLY A 37 0.32 6.27 -10.16
N LEU A 38 -0.95 6.64 -10.39
CA LEU A 38 -2.08 6.07 -9.67
C LEU A 38 -2.42 4.66 -10.18
N ILE A 39 -2.78 3.76 -9.27
CA ILE A 39 -3.32 2.44 -9.61
C ILE A 39 -4.72 2.66 -10.20
N MET A 40 -4.96 2.23 -11.44
CA MET A 40 -6.22 2.43 -12.19
C MET A 40 -7.34 1.50 -11.71
N ALA A 41 -7.59 1.49 -10.41
CA ALA A 41 -8.63 0.74 -9.72
C ALA A 41 -9.86 1.64 -9.46
N PRO A 42 -11.05 1.08 -9.18
CA PRO A 42 -12.25 1.88 -8.95
C PRO A 42 -12.01 3.03 -7.95
N GLY A 43 -12.35 4.26 -8.36
CA GLY A 43 -12.17 5.48 -7.58
C GLY A 43 -10.95 6.33 -7.95
N TRP A 44 -10.00 5.80 -8.73
CA TRP A 44 -8.75 6.51 -9.04
C TRP A 44 -8.96 7.81 -9.85
N GLU A 45 -9.97 7.89 -10.70
CA GLU A 45 -10.23 9.11 -11.49
C GLU A 45 -10.68 10.28 -10.61
N VAL A 46 -11.39 10.01 -9.51
CA VAL A 46 -11.80 11.04 -8.54
C VAL A 46 -10.57 11.60 -7.85
N VAL A 47 -9.67 10.72 -7.38
CA VAL A 47 -8.39 11.12 -6.77
C VAL A 47 -7.52 11.89 -7.76
N LYS A 48 -7.44 11.43 -9.02
CA LYS A 48 -6.74 12.15 -10.10
C LYS A 48 -7.27 13.56 -10.29
N GLN A 49 -8.58 13.76 -10.25
CA GLN A 49 -9.19 15.09 -10.43
C GLN A 49 -8.91 16.02 -9.24
N GLN A 50 -9.03 15.51 -8.01
CA GLN A 50 -8.82 16.31 -6.81
C GLN A 50 -7.35 16.64 -6.56
N CYS A 51 -6.45 15.68 -6.78
CA CYS A 51 -5.06 15.77 -6.33
C CYS A 51 -4.07 16.26 -7.39
N ASN A 52 -4.46 16.30 -8.67
CA ASN A 52 -3.57 16.72 -9.76
C ASN A 52 -3.74 18.20 -10.16
N ALA A 53 -4.55 18.96 -9.41
CA ALA A 53 -4.89 20.33 -9.72
C ALA A 53 -3.77 21.33 -9.42
N CYS A 54 -2.95 21.05 -8.40
CA CYS A 54 -1.91 21.96 -7.92
C CYS A 54 -0.49 21.46 -8.21
N HIS A 55 -0.30 20.14 -8.24
CA HIS A 55 0.98 19.49 -8.54
C HIS A 55 0.74 18.07 -9.05
N THR A 56 1.80 17.39 -9.47
CA THR A 56 1.71 16.00 -9.92
C THR A 56 1.23 15.06 -8.81
N SER A 57 0.37 14.11 -9.18
CA SER A 57 -0.07 13.02 -8.29
C SER A 57 0.98 11.94 -8.04
N LEU A 58 2.17 12.03 -8.66
CA LEU A 58 3.29 11.09 -8.43
C LEU A 58 3.78 11.09 -6.97
N ILE A 59 3.40 12.10 -6.17
CA ILE A 59 3.65 12.13 -4.73
C ILE A 59 2.79 11.11 -3.97
N ILE A 60 1.61 10.74 -4.47
CA ILE A 60 0.70 9.81 -3.77
C ILE A 60 1.34 8.42 -3.63
N PRO A 61 1.86 7.77 -4.69
CA PRO A 61 2.52 6.47 -4.56
C PRO A 61 3.81 6.45 -3.74
N GLN A 62 4.39 7.61 -3.44
CA GLN A 62 5.59 7.73 -2.61
C GLN A 62 5.25 7.80 -1.11
N ASN A 63 3.98 7.97 -0.78
CA ASN A 63 3.49 8.10 0.58
C ASN A 63 2.48 6.98 0.87
N VAL A 64 2.40 6.64 2.14
CA VAL A 64 1.43 5.70 2.68
C VAL A 64 0.80 6.32 3.91
N GLY A 65 -0.45 5.98 4.20
CA GLY A 65 -1.14 6.47 5.37
C GLY A 65 -2.40 5.68 5.65
N SER A 66 -2.79 5.62 6.93
CA SER A 66 -4.13 5.18 7.29
C SER A 66 -5.18 6.15 6.74
N ARG A 67 -6.46 5.79 6.85
CA ARG A 67 -7.56 6.71 6.50
C ARG A 67 -7.46 8.05 7.21
N GLU A 68 -7.13 8.02 8.50
CA GLU A 68 -6.97 9.20 9.35
C GLU A 68 -5.80 10.04 8.88
N VAL A 69 -4.64 9.42 8.59
CA VAL A 69 -3.46 10.13 8.08
C VAL A 69 -3.77 10.82 6.75
N TRP A 70 -4.46 10.14 5.83
CA TRP A 70 -4.87 10.74 4.56
C TRP A 70 -5.87 11.88 4.76
N ARG A 71 -6.85 11.72 5.67
CA ARG A 71 -7.80 12.77 6.00
C ARG A 71 -7.12 14.01 6.56
N GLU A 72 -6.22 13.84 7.52
CA GLU A 72 -5.44 14.95 8.11
C GLU A 72 -4.57 15.63 7.06
N THR A 73 -3.95 14.86 6.17
CA THR A 73 -3.13 15.40 5.08
C THR A 73 -3.96 16.27 4.12
N ILE A 74 -5.14 15.80 3.71
CA ILE A 74 -6.05 16.57 2.84
C ILE A 74 -6.58 17.80 3.57
N GLN A 75 -6.96 17.67 4.85
CA GLN A 75 -7.43 18.81 5.65
C GLN A 75 -6.34 19.89 5.75
N TRP A 76 -5.09 19.49 5.98
CA TRP A 76 -3.96 20.43 6.00
C TRP A 76 -3.77 21.15 4.65
N MET A 77 -3.97 20.45 3.53
CA MET A 77 -3.92 21.09 2.20
C MET A 77 -5.06 22.11 2.00
N ILE A 78 -6.25 21.83 2.53
CA ILE A 78 -7.37 22.77 2.52
C ILE A 78 -7.05 24.00 3.36
N ASP A 79 -6.60 23.78 4.60
CA ASP A 79 -6.37 24.85 5.57
C ASP A 79 -5.19 25.76 5.20
N THR A 80 -4.16 25.21 4.54
CA THR A 80 -2.87 25.89 4.37
C THR A 80 -2.40 26.05 2.93
N GLN A 81 -2.79 25.15 2.02
CA GLN A 81 -2.29 25.12 0.64
C GLN A 81 -3.34 25.63 -0.38
N GLY A 82 -4.55 25.95 0.08
CA GLY A 82 -5.62 26.47 -0.77
C GLY A 82 -6.32 25.39 -1.60
N LEU A 83 -6.26 24.12 -1.19
CA LEU A 83 -7.12 23.09 -1.75
C LEU A 83 -8.59 23.42 -1.39
N TRP A 84 -9.50 23.23 -2.33
CA TRP A 84 -10.93 23.39 -2.04
C TRP A 84 -11.44 22.22 -1.18
N ASP A 85 -12.56 22.43 -0.50
CA ASP A 85 -13.23 21.33 0.20
C ASP A 85 -13.70 20.26 -0.79
N LEU A 86 -13.41 18.99 -0.49
CA LEU A 86 -13.71 17.89 -1.39
C LEU A 86 -15.22 17.56 -1.48
N SER A 87 -16.07 18.18 -0.68
CA SER A 87 -17.53 18.04 -0.73
C SER A 87 -17.98 16.57 -0.67
N ASP A 88 -18.73 16.09 -1.66
CA ASP A 88 -19.20 14.70 -1.74
C ASP A 88 -18.08 13.71 -2.13
N THR A 89 -16.89 14.19 -2.52
CA THR A 89 -15.77 13.34 -2.92
C THR A 89 -14.83 12.95 -1.78
N TRP A 90 -15.06 13.43 -0.55
CA TRP A 90 -14.27 13.05 0.63
C TRP A 90 -14.16 11.53 0.83
N GLU A 91 -15.29 10.84 0.94
CA GLU A 91 -15.31 9.40 1.20
C GLU A 91 -14.74 8.56 0.05
N PRO A 92 -15.12 8.75 -1.24
CA PRO A 92 -14.51 7.95 -2.31
C PRO A 92 -13.01 8.21 -2.49
N VAL A 93 -12.52 9.42 -2.17
CA VAL A 93 -11.07 9.70 -2.16
C VAL A 93 -10.39 8.93 -1.03
N LEU A 94 -10.93 8.97 0.19
CA LEU A 94 -10.35 8.27 1.34
C LEU A 94 -10.42 6.75 1.19
N ASP A 95 -11.53 6.21 0.65
CA ASP A 95 -11.67 4.78 0.36
C ASP A 95 -10.58 4.30 -0.59
N TYR A 96 -10.33 5.04 -1.67
CA TYR A 96 -9.29 4.68 -2.63
C TYR A 96 -7.89 4.78 -2.01
N LEU A 97 -7.58 5.90 -1.34
CA LEU A 97 -6.26 6.12 -0.74
C LEU A 97 -5.94 5.10 0.35
N GLU A 98 -6.89 4.78 1.22
CA GLU A 98 -6.70 3.75 2.25
C GLU A 98 -6.59 2.35 1.63
N THR A 99 -7.36 2.04 0.59
CA THR A 99 -7.33 0.70 -0.01
C THR A 99 -6.01 0.42 -0.72
N TYR A 100 -5.50 1.39 -1.47
CA TYR A 100 -4.38 1.19 -2.39
C TYR A 100 -3.05 1.80 -1.92
N TYR A 101 -3.09 2.72 -0.95
CA TYR A 101 -1.93 3.43 -0.40
C TYR A 101 -1.96 3.46 1.15
N ASN A 102 -2.38 2.36 1.77
CA ASN A 102 -2.38 2.21 3.22
C ASN A 102 -0.96 2.14 3.81
N GLU A 103 -0.83 2.49 5.08
CA GLU A 103 0.29 2.04 5.91
C GLU A 103 0.18 0.53 6.16
N THR A 104 0.75 -0.29 5.27
CA THR A 104 0.99 -1.69 5.64
C THR A 104 2.09 -1.69 6.70
N GLY A 105 1.73 -1.99 7.96
CA GLY A 105 2.60 -1.91 9.14
C GLY A 105 4.07 -2.18 8.84
N ILE A 106 4.83 -1.10 8.60
CA ILE A 106 6.26 -1.19 8.34
C ILE A 106 6.89 -1.47 9.70
N ASP A 107 7.44 -2.67 9.88
CA ASP A 107 8.26 -2.94 11.05
C ASP A 107 9.50 -2.04 10.97
N MET A 108 9.46 -0.96 11.75
CA MET A 108 10.52 0.02 11.83
C MET A 108 11.83 -0.59 12.33
N LYS A 109 11.84 -1.81 12.88
CA LYS A 109 13.07 -2.55 13.19
C LYS A 109 13.72 -3.17 11.95
N ILE A 110 12.94 -3.46 10.91
CA ILE A 110 13.40 -4.09 9.67
C ILE A 110 13.82 -3.02 8.65
N PHE A 111 13.05 -1.94 8.52
CA PHE A 111 13.22 -0.96 7.43
C PHE A 111 13.87 0.36 7.84
N ARG A 112 14.03 0.64 9.14
CA ARG A 112 14.78 1.83 9.57
C ARG A 112 16.28 1.59 9.38
N ARG A 113 16.98 2.59 8.85
CA ARG A 113 18.44 2.61 8.83
C ARG A 113 18.96 2.49 10.26
N LYS A 114 19.99 1.66 10.48
CA LYS A 114 20.65 1.53 11.79
C LYS A 114 21.03 2.93 12.31
N PRO A 115 20.83 3.23 13.61
CA PRO A 115 21.33 4.47 14.20
C PRO A 115 22.83 4.67 13.91
N LEU A 116 23.24 5.91 13.69
CA LEU A 116 24.65 6.26 13.52
C LEU A 116 25.43 5.83 14.78
N ASP A 117 26.65 5.35 14.57
CA ASP A 117 27.56 5.10 15.69
C ASP A 117 27.86 6.42 16.40
N ALA A 118 28.06 6.37 17.72
CA ALA A 118 28.12 7.55 18.58
C ALA A 118 29.27 8.52 18.21
N ASP A 119 30.33 8.02 17.58
CA ASP A 119 31.48 8.79 17.09
C ASP A 119 31.20 9.53 15.76
N LYS A 120 30.12 9.17 15.07
CA LYS A 120 29.66 9.82 13.82
C LYS A 120 28.50 10.77 14.06
N MET A 121 28.04 10.87 15.31
CA MET A 121 27.01 11.85 15.66
C MET A 121 27.62 13.26 15.61
N PRO A 122 26.98 14.21 14.92
CA PRO A 122 27.37 15.61 15.04
C PRO A 122 27.21 16.05 16.51
N PRO A 123 27.97 17.07 16.95
CA PRO A 123 27.77 17.63 18.27
C PRO A 123 26.30 18.05 18.44
N MET A 124 25.71 17.71 19.58
CA MET A 124 24.33 18.10 19.89
C MET A 124 24.17 19.61 19.70
N PRO A 125 23.10 20.08 19.04
CA PRO A 125 22.88 21.50 18.90
C PRO A 125 22.87 22.12 20.30
N VAL A 126 23.69 23.15 20.48
CA VAL A 126 23.66 23.96 21.69
C VAL A 126 22.24 24.46 21.83
N LYS A 127 21.60 24.25 22.98
CA LYS A 127 20.27 24.81 23.24
C LYS A 127 20.34 26.30 22.89
N LEU A 128 19.62 26.71 21.85
CA LEU A 128 19.36 28.13 21.62
C LEU A 128 18.65 28.61 22.89
N SER A 129 19.36 29.36 23.73
CA SER A 129 18.73 29.98 24.88
C SER A 129 17.62 30.85 24.33
N SER A 130 16.46 30.82 24.99
CA SER A 130 15.21 31.49 24.62
C SER A 130 15.30 33.04 24.68
N ALA A 131 16.46 33.62 24.40
CA ALA A 131 16.76 35.04 24.58
C ALA A 131 16.51 35.91 23.33
N ASN A 132 16.36 35.35 22.13
CA ASN A 132 16.09 36.16 20.92
C ASN A 132 14.64 36.00 20.44
N LYS A 133 13.71 36.38 21.30
CA LYS A 133 12.34 36.70 20.91
C LYS A 133 12.08 38.17 21.24
N GLU A 134 12.71 39.07 20.49
CA GLU A 134 12.35 40.48 20.48
C GLU A 134 11.62 40.81 19.17
N HIS A 135 10.34 41.15 19.36
CA HIS A 135 9.37 41.87 18.52
C HIS A 135 9.24 41.53 17.03
#